data_AF-A0A094ZFW6-F1
#
_entry.id   AF-A0A094ZFW6-F1
#
_cell.length_a   1.000
_cell.length_b   1.000
_cell.length_c   1.000
_cell.angle_alpha   90.00
_cell.angle_beta   90.00
_cell.angle_gamma   90.00
#
_symmetry.space_group_name_H-M   'P 1'
#
loop_
_entity.id
_entity.type
_entity.pdbx_description
1 polymer ?
#
loop_
_entity_poly.entity_id
_entity_poly.type
_entity_poly.pdbx_seq_one_letter_code
_entity_poly.pdbx_strand_id
1 'polypeptide(L)'
;MNVNGQSIKFGKISDKVNYANPDQAGYHHCAFWRLSDGHSIIASCTPFTMQRCGKNLEFDYKCCAGYEKIEKLSYTFKDFKKGECALQLSPYEMCTELIGNQSDISPFADKMKSLNQFNTKTPDKPYTIFAPSTRNAEKYKDFTNSAEHIVPGRFYLKDLKSGLQLNTLDPKRKLYVTREHYG
;
A
#
# COMPACT_ATOMS: atom_id res chain seq x y z
N MET A 1 -14.35 -21.83 39.91
CA MET A 1 -13.93 -20.44 39.67
C MET A 1 -13.91 -20.21 38.17
N ASN A 2 -14.76 -19.29 37.69
CA ASN A 2 -14.97 -18.91 36.30
C ASN A 2 -13.89 -17.92 35.84
N VAL A 3 -13.28 -18.18 34.69
CA VAL A 3 -12.97 -17.14 33.70
C VAL A 3 -13.33 -17.75 32.33
N ASN A 4 -14.38 -17.21 31.72
CA ASN A 4 -15.07 -17.75 30.56
C ASN A 4 -14.13 -17.92 29.36
N GLY A 5 -13.76 -19.17 29.07
CA GLY A 5 -13.05 -19.59 27.87
C GLY A 5 -13.90 -19.46 26.61
N GLN A 6 -14.16 -18.23 26.16
CA GLN A 6 -14.67 -18.01 24.81
C GLN A 6 -13.57 -18.36 23.82
N SER A 7 -13.62 -19.59 23.28
CA SER A 7 -12.89 -19.91 22.06
C SER A 7 -13.37 -18.97 20.97
N ILE A 8 -12.52 -18.06 20.50
CA ILE A 8 -12.80 -17.27 19.31
C ILE A 8 -12.81 -18.26 18.14
N LYS A 9 -14.00 -18.72 17.75
CA LYS A 9 -14.18 -19.47 16.50
C LYS A 9 -14.02 -18.45 15.38
N PHE A 10 -12.84 -18.42 14.75
CA PHE A 10 -12.69 -17.78 13.45
C PHE A 10 -13.68 -18.48 12.51
N GLY A 11 -14.69 -17.74 12.07
CA GLY A 11 -15.71 -18.27 11.18
C GLY A 11 -15.03 -18.92 9.97
N LYS A 12 -15.45 -20.13 9.63
CA LYS A 12 -15.15 -20.72 8.31
C LYS A 12 -15.39 -19.63 7.27
N ILE A 13 -14.36 -19.27 6.51
CA ILE A 13 -14.52 -18.54 5.26
C ILE A 13 -15.51 -19.40 4.46
N SER A 14 -16.76 -18.93 4.35
CA SER A 14 -17.85 -19.74 3.81
C SER A 14 -17.46 -20.24 2.42
N ASP A 15 -17.77 -21.50 2.11
CA ASP A 15 -17.40 -22.28 0.93
C ASP A 15 -17.90 -21.74 -0.44
N LYS A 16 -18.17 -20.43 -0.55
CA LYS A 16 -18.44 -19.74 -1.81
C LYS A 16 -17.51 -18.52 -1.92
N VAL A 17 -16.27 -18.78 -2.30
CA VAL A 17 -15.39 -17.74 -2.83
C VAL A 17 -16.00 -17.30 -4.17
N ASN A 18 -16.66 -16.14 -4.19
CA ASN A 18 -16.97 -15.47 -5.45
C ASN A 18 -15.65 -14.90 -5.98
N TYR A 19 -14.91 -15.71 -6.74
CA TYR A 19 -13.82 -15.21 -7.55
C TYR A 19 -14.42 -14.23 -8.55
N ALA A 20 -13.93 -13.00 -8.57
CA ALA A 20 -14.16 -12.20 -9.77
C ALA A 20 -13.25 -12.73 -10.85
N ASN A 21 -13.82 -12.85 -12.04
CA ASN A 21 -13.04 -13.11 -13.22
C ASN A 21 -12.17 -11.85 -13.49
N PRO A 22 -10.83 -11.90 -13.39
CA PRO A 22 -9.98 -10.75 -13.69
C PRO A 22 -10.21 -10.22 -15.12
N ASP A 23 -10.69 -11.06 -16.03
CA ASP A 23 -11.08 -10.66 -17.39
C ASP A 23 -12.32 -9.76 -17.42
N GLN A 24 -13.15 -9.74 -16.36
CA GLN A 24 -14.33 -8.88 -16.24
C GLN A 24 -14.01 -7.51 -15.60
N ALA A 25 -12.98 -7.40 -14.77
CA ALA A 25 -12.59 -6.13 -14.14
C ALA A 25 -11.62 -5.31 -15.02
N GLY A 26 -10.93 -5.96 -15.97
CA GLY A 26 -9.98 -5.36 -16.88
C GLY A 26 -8.53 -5.46 -16.41
N TYR A 27 -7.60 -5.33 -17.36
CA TYR A 27 -6.15 -5.49 -17.15
C TYR A 27 -5.64 -4.60 -15.98
N HIS A 28 -4.72 -5.14 -15.16
CA HIS A 28 -4.09 -4.48 -13.99
C HIS A 28 -5.03 -3.83 -12.96
N HIS A 29 -6.23 -4.36 -12.78
CA HIS A 29 -7.08 -4.02 -11.64
C HIS A 29 -6.81 -4.92 -10.43
N CYS A 30 -6.75 -4.30 -9.26
CA CYS A 30 -6.62 -4.94 -7.96
C CYS A 30 -7.88 -4.65 -7.14
N ALA A 31 -8.38 -5.65 -6.42
CA ALA A 31 -9.44 -5.47 -5.44
C ALA A 31 -8.85 -4.92 -4.13
N PHE A 32 -9.51 -3.90 -3.59
CA PHE A 32 -9.15 -3.22 -2.35
C PHE A 32 -10.31 -3.36 -1.35
N TRP A 33 -10.14 -4.20 -0.33
CA TRP A 33 -11.14 -4.38 0.74
C TRP A 33 -11.14 -3.21 1.69
N ARG A 34 -12.31 -2.62 1.93
CA ARG A 34 -12.52 -1.52 2.86
C ARG A 34 -12.88 -2.06 4.24
N LEU A 35 -12.14 -1.60 5.24
CA LEU A 35 -12.55 -1.63 6.63
C LEU A 35 -13.73 -0.67 6.86
N SER A 36 -14.43 -0.85 7.98
CA SER A 36 -15.57 -0.01 8.35
C SER A 36 -15.22 1.46 8.60
N ASP A 37 -13.94 1.76 8.82
CA ASP A 37 -13.39 3.12 8.93
C ASP A 37 -12.92 3.69 7.58
N GLY A 38 -13.15 2.96 6.48
CA GLY A 38 -12.77 3.34 5.13
C GLY A 38 -11.34 2.98 4.73
N HIS A 39 -10.53 2.35 5.59
CA HIS A 39 -9.16 1.95 5.24
C HIS A 39 -9.16 0.77 4.28
N SER A 40 -8.29 0.78 3.28
CA SER A 40 -8.07 -0.40 2.43
C SER A 40 -6.95 -1.28 2.99
N ILE A 41 -7.18 -2.58 3.13
CA ILE A 41 -6.27 -3.47 3.89
C ILE A 41 -5.37 -4.34 3.02
N ILE A 42 -5.82 -4.72 1.82
CA ILE A 42 -5.10 -5.60 0.90
C ILE A 42 -5.43 -5.16 -0.52
N ALA A 43 -4.45 -5.23 -1.42
CA ALA A 43 -4.65 -5.20 -2.86
C ALA A 43 -4.37 -6.61 -3.42
N SER A 44 -5.35 -7.25 -4.05
CA SER A 44 -5.14 -8.54 -4.74
C SER A 44 -5.85 -8.55 -6.09
N CYS A 45 -5.22 -9.15 -7.10
CA CYS A 45 -5.85 -9.41 -8.40
C CYS A 45 -6.83 -10.58 -8.36
N THR A 46 -6.92 -11.29 -7.22
CA THR A 46 -7.86 -12.40 -6.98
C THR A 46 -8.78 -12.02 -5.81
N PRO A 47 -9.91 -11.36 -6.08
CA PRO A 47 -10.87 -11.02 -5.05
C PRO A 47 -11.55 -12.27 -4.50
N PHE A 48 -11.60 -12.36 -3.19
CA PHE A 48 -12.35 -13.33 -2.40
C PHE A 48 -13.19 -12.62 -1.34
N THR A 49 -14.25 -13.28 -0.88
CA THR A 49 -15.05 -12.80 0.26
C THR A 49 -14.19 -12.88 1.53
N MET A 50 -14.03 -11.74 2.21
CA MET A 50 -13.27 -11.64 3.45
C MET A 50 -14.16 -11.14 4.58
N GLN A 51 -14.10 -11.81 5.73
CA GLN A 51 -14.76 -11.36 6.96
C GLN A 51 -13.69 -10.92 7.97
N ARG A 52 -13.87 -9.74 8.58
CA ARG A 52 -13.05 -9.26 9.69
C ARG A 52 -13.92 -8.73 10.80
N CYS A 53 -13.57 -9.09 12.05
CA CYS A 53 -14.31 -8.68 13.24
C CYS A 53 -15.83 -8.96 13.14
N GLY A 54 -16.20 -10.10 12.55
CA GLY A 54 -17.60 -10.51 12.36
C GLY A 54 -18.33 -9.83 11.21
N LYS A 55 -17.71 -8.89 10.48
CA LYS A 55 -18.33 -8.19 9.34
C LYS A 55 -17.70 -8.60 8.02
N ASN A 56 -18.54 -8.82 7.00
CA ASN A 56 -18.07 -8.98 5.63
C ASN A 56 -17.52 -7.65 5.14
N LEU A 57 -16.36 -7.69 4.51
CA LEU A 57 -15.73 -6.52 3.95
C LEU A 57 -16.16 -6.34 2.50
N GLU A 58 -16.59 -5.13 2.17
CA GLU A 58 -16.78 -4.72 0.79
C GLU A 58 -15.42 -4.42 0.15
N PHE A 59 -15.32 -4.61 -1.17
CA PHE A 59 -14.13 -4.24 -1.92
C PHE A 59 -14.50 -3.46 -3.18
N ASP A 60 -13.61 -2.58 -3.62
CA ASP A 60 -13.68 -1.99 -4.96
C ASP A 60 -12.44 -2.31 -5.77
N TYR A 61 -12.57 -2.23 -7.09
CA TYR A 61 -11.43 -2.30 -8.00
C TYR A 61 -10.80 -0.93 -8.19
N LYS A 62 -9.47 -0.91 -8.08
CA LYS A 62 -8.62 0.22 -8.45
C LYS A 62 -7.42 -0.31 -9.24
N CYS A 63 -6.69 0.57 -9.91
CA CYS A 63 -5.45 0.16 -10.57
C CYS A 63 -4.46 -0.42 -9.55
N CYS A 64 -3.79 -1.49 -9.92
CA CYS A 64 -2.71 -2.06 -9.14
C CYS A 64 -1.53 -1.07 -9.03
N ALA A 65 -0.69 -1.26 -8.02
CA ALA A 65 0.51 -0.43 -7.86
C ALA A 65 1.37 -0.45 -9.13
N GLY A 66 1.80 0.74 -9.57
CA GLY A 66 2.57 0.93 -10.80
C GLY A 66 1.74 1.17 -12.06
N TYR A 67 0.41 1.24 -11.95
CA TYR A 67 -0.49 1.48 -13.08
C TYR A 67 -1.53 2.57 -12.77
N GLU A 68 -1.90 3.32 -13.80
CA GLU A 68 -2.94 4.34 -13.78
C GLU A 68 -3.93 4.15 -14.94
N LYS A 69 -5.09 4.81 -14.81
CA LYS A 69 -6.12 4.79 -15.84
C LYS A 69 -5.70 5.63 -17.04
N ILE A 70 -6.03 5.14 -18.23
CA ILE A 70 -5.93 5.95 -19.44
C ILE A 70 -7.09 6.96 -19.44
N GLU A 71 -6.78 8.23 -19.16
CA GLU A 71 -7.76 9.33 -19.18
C GLU A 71 -8.06 9.84 -20.60
N LYS A 72 -7.08 9.76 -21.50
CA LYS A 72 -7.18 10.17 -22.91
C LYS A 72 -6.55 9.13 -23.82
N LEU A 73 -7.31 8.70 -24.82
CA LEU A 73 -6.83 7.81 -25.88
C LEU A 73 -5.92 8.61 -26.81
N SER A 74 -4.64 8.25 -26.88
CA SER A 74 -3.71 8.75 -27.90
C SER A 74 -3.45 7.65 -28.94
N TYR A 75 -2.81 8.00 -30.06
CA TYR A 75 -2.44 7.06 -31.12
C TYR A 75 -1.59 5.87 -30.62
N THR A 76 -0.92 6.02 -29.48
CA THR A 76 -0.08 5.00 -28.83
C THR A 76 -0.90 3.95 -28.06
N PHE A 77 -2.17 4.23 -27.77
CA PHE A 77 -3.04 3.36 -26.96
C PHE A 77 -4.26 2.85 -27.75
N LYS A 78 -4.12 2.67 -29.08
CA LYS A 78 -5.23 2.28 -29.98
C LYS A 78 -5.97 1.01 -29.55
N ASP A 79 -5.30 0.08 -28.88
CA ASP A 79 -5.87 -1.19 -28.45
C ASP A 79 -6.48 -1.15 -27.03
N PHE A 80 -6.30 -0.04 -26.31
CA PHE A 80 -6.80 0.13 -24.94
C PHE A 80 -8.04 1.02 -24.91
N LYS A 81 -8.89 0.83 -23.90
CA LYS A 81 -10.09 1.66 -23.68
C LYS A 81 -9.82 2.72 -22.61
N LYS A 82 -10.52 3.85 -22.73
CA LYS A 82 -10.53 4.88 -21.69
C LYS A 82 -10.98 4.25 -20.36
N GLY A 83 -10.25 4.54 -19.29
CA GLY A 83 -10.51 4.03 -17.95
C GLY A 83 -9.85 2.70 -17.61
N GLU A 84 -9.19 2.03 -18.57
CA GLU A 84 -8.37 0.85 -18.30
C GLU A 84 -7.06 1.22 -17.60
N CYS A 85 -6.62 0.39 -16.65
CA CYS A 85 -5.40 0.56 -15.88
C CYS A 85 -4.16 0.15 -16.67
N ALA A 86 -3.92 0.75 -17.83
CA ALA A 86 -2.85 0.37 -18.75
C ALA A 86 -1.71 1.39 -18.85
N LEU A 87 -1.83 2.56 -18.21
CA LEU A 87 -0.74 3.52 -18.15
C LEU A 87 0.26 3.08 -17.08
N GLN A 88 1.42 2.56 -17.48
CA GLN A 88 2.47 2.18 -16.54
C GLN A 88 3.17 3.43 -16.00
N LEU A 89 3.24 3.55 -14.67
CA LEU A 89 4.05 4.56 -14.01
C LEU A 89 5.53 4.29 -14.27
N SER A 90 6.29 5.35 -14.55
CA SER A 90 7.71 5.20 -14.89
C SER A 90 8.46 4.56 -13.71
N PRO A 91 9.21 3.45 -13.92
CA PRO A 91 10.03 2.87 -12.86
C PRO A 91 11.22 3.76 -12.47
N TYR A 92 11.45 4.84 -13.24
CA TYR A 92 12.50 5.83 -13.02
C TYR A 92 11.99 7.11 -12.35
N GLU A 93 10.68 7.21 -12.08
CA GLU A 93 10.10 8.34 -11.35
C GLU A 93 10.67 8.38 -9.94
N MET A 94 11.01 9.59 -9.45
CA MET A 94 11.64 9.70 -8.13
C MET A 94 10.62 9.34 -7.05
N CYS A 95 11.09 8.74 -5.95
CA CYS A 95 10.19 8.32 -4.85
C CYS A 95 9.33 9.48 -4.31
N THR A 96 9.86 10.70 -4.30
CA THR A 96 9.14 11.91 -3.87
C THR A 96 8.00 12.30 -4.82
N GLU A 97 8.19 12.13 -6.13
CA GLU A 97 7.15 12.38 -7.15
C GLU A 97 6.03 11.33 -7.03
N LEU A 98 6.40 10.05 -6.95
CA LEU A 98 5.44 8.95 -6.81
C LEU A 98 4.59 9.06 -5.53
N ILE A 99 5.19 9.43 -4.39
CA ILE A 99 4.46 9.69 -3.14
C ILE A 99 3.62 10.97 -3.25
N GLY A 100 4.15 12.02 -3.90
CA GLY A 100 3.45 13.29 -4.09
C GLY A 100 2.14 13.17 -4.87
N ASN A 101 2.07 12.21 -5.81
CA ASN A 101 0.87 11.95 -6.62
C ASN A 101 -0.24 11.22 -5.84
N GLN A 102 0.03 10.69 -4.64
CA GLN A 102 -0.95 9.99 -3.81
C GLN A 102 -1.48 10.90 -2.69
N SER A 103 -2.72 11.35 -2.81
CA SER A 103 -3.31 12.39 -1.94
C SER A 103 -3.26 12.10 -0.43
N ASP A 104 -3.26 10.83 -0.03
CA ASP A 104 -3.21 10.42 1.36
C ASP A 104 -1.82 10.25 1.95
N ILE A 105 -0.77 10.30 1.14
CA ILE A 105 0.61 10.29 1.62
C ILE A 105 1.42 11.48 1.09
N SER A 106 0.84 12.32 0.22
CA SER A 106 1.50 13.48 -0.37
C SER A 106 2.09 14.47 0.65
N PRO A 107 1.49 14.72 1.83
CA PRO A 107 2.12 15.61 2.82
C PRO A 107 3.45 15.06 3.36
N PHE A 108 3.67 13.74 3.27
CA PHE A 108 4.94 13.13 3.61
C PHE A 108 6.03 13.40 2.55
N ALA A 109 5.66 13.47 1.26
CA ALA A 109 6.59 13.78 0.18
C ALA A 109 7.27 15.15 0.37
N ASP A 110 6.52 16.16 0.81
CA ASP A 110 7.07 17.49 1.07
C ASP A 110 8.12 17.48 2.19
N LYS A 111 7.90 16.67 3.24
CA LYS A 111 8.87 16.50 4.32
C LYS A 111 10.10 15.70 3.92
N MET A 112 10.03 14.89 2.85
CA MET A 112 11.20 14.20 2.34
C MET A 112 12.15 15.14 1.58
N LYS A 113 11.63 16.23 1.00
CA LYS A 113 12.45 17.21 0.25
C LYS A 113 13.49 17.93 1.13
N SER A 114 13.36 17.90 2.46
CA SER A 114 14.39 18.43 3.35
C SER A 114 15.58 17.49 3.53
N LEU A 115 15.50 16.25 3.05
CA LEU A 115 16.56 15.26 3.16
C LEU A 115 17.42 15.27 1.89
N ASN A 116 18.73 15.50 2.06
CA ASN A 116 19.68 15.61 0.96
C ASN A 116 19.68 14.39 0.02
N GLN A 117 19.36 13.21 0.55
CA GLN A 117 19.28 11.94 -0.19
C GLN A 117 18.21 11.96 -1.31
N PHE A 118 17.20 12.81 -1.20
CA PHE A 118 16.10 12.92 -2.17
C PHE A 118 16.14 14.20 -3.02
N ASN A 119 17.18 15.02 -2.84
CA ASN A 119 17.39 16.27 -3.59
C ASN A 119 18.37 16.11 -4.77
N THR A 120 18.84 14.88 -5.02
CA THR A 120 19.74 14.58 -6.14
C THR A 120 18.97 13.82 -7.23
N LYS A 121 19.29 14.11 -8.50
CA LYS A 121 18.70 13.40 -9.65
C LYS A 121 19.21 11.96 -9.78
N THR A 122 20.28 11.62 -9.07
CA THR A 122 20.95 10.31 -9.11
C THR A 122 21.27 9.90 -7.67
N PRO A 123 20.30 9.31 -6.95
CA PRO A 123 20.55 8.83 -5.60
C PRO A 123 21.68 7.80 -5.61
N ASP A 124 22.56 7.91 -4.62
CA ASP A 124 23.74 7.06 -4.45
C ASP A 124 23.38 5.63 -4.03
N LYS A 125 22.20 5.46 -3.42
CA LYS A 125 21.71 4.20 -2.85
C LYS A 125 20.20 4.07 -3.04
N PRO A 126 19.67 2.83 -3.10
CA PRO A 126 18.24 2.62 -3.03
C PRO A 126 17.71 2.89 -1.62
N TYR A 127 16.44 3.27 -1.51
CA TYR A 127 15.74 3.48 -0.24
C TYR A 127 14.40 2.75 -0.24
N THR A 128 13.96 2.33 0.95
CA THR A 128 12.61 1.85 1.23
C THR A 128 11.93 2.84 2.16
N ILE A 129 10.76 3.33 1.76
CA ILE A 129 10.05 4.41 2.45
C ILE A 129 8.74 3.87 3.00
N PHE A 130 8.57 3.93 4.31
CA PHE A 130 7.34 3.57 5.01
C PHE A 130 6.48 4.84 5.19
N ALA A 131 5.92 5.31 4.08
CA ALA A 131 5.16 6.56 4.02
C ALA A 131 3.85 6.44 4.83
N PRO A 132 3.67 7.26 5.87
CA PRO A 132 2.46 7.22 6.67
C PRO A 132 1.30 7.95 5.98
N SER A 133 0.10 7.39 6.12
CA SER A 133 -1.13 8.00 5.60
C SER A 133 -1.64 9.14 6.49
N THR A 134 -2.05 10.24 5.87
CA THR A 134 -2.65 11.41 6.50
C THR A 134 -4.17 11.38 6.54
N ARG A 135 -4.83 10.32 6.03
CA ARG A 135 -6.30 10.19 6.06
C ARG A 135 -6.90 10.21 7.47
N ASN A 136 -6.12 9.91 8.51
CA ASN A 136 -6.50 10.03 9.93
C ASN A 136 -5.74 11.19 10.62
N ALA A 137 -5.61 12.33 9.92
CA ALA A 137 -4.76 13.46 10.26
C ALA A 137 -4.80 13.91 11.73
N GLU A 138 -5.94 13.78 12.43
CA GLU A 138 -6.05 14.24 13.82
C GLU A 138 -5.10 13.52 14.79
N LYS A 139 -4.72 12.26 14.52
CA LYS A 139 -3.86 11.45 15.41
C LYS A 139 -2.38 11.43 14.98
N TYR A 140 -2.09 11.85 13.76
CA TYR A 140 -0.79 11.69 13.11
C TYR A 140 -0.26 12.99 12.49
N LYS A 141 -0.72 14.14 13.01
CA LYS A 141 -0.36 15.50 12.57
C LYS A 141 1.15 15.71 12.46
N ASP A 142 1.96 15.01 13.27
CA ASP A 142 3.39 15.23 13.36
C ASP A 142 4.24 14.01 13.00
N PHE A 143 4.34 13.72 11.71
CA PHE A 143 5.55 13.09 11.15
C PHE A 143 6.63 14.15 10.96
N THR A 144 7.03 14.86 12.01
CA THR A 144 7.96 16.00 11.94
C THR A 144 9.31 15.61 11.36
N ASN A 145 9.71 14.35 11.52
CA ASN A 145 10.98 13.83 11.02
C ASN A 145 10.77 12.69 10.01
N SER A 146 10.86 13.02 8.72
CA SER A 146 10.72 12.05 7.64
C SER A 146 11.82 10.96 7.66
N ALA A 147 13.00 11.25 8.21
CA ALA A 147 14.12 10.31 8.25
C ALA A 147 13.83 9.04 9.07
N GLU A 148 12.93 9.12 10.06
CA GLU A 148 12.51 8.00 10.91
C GLU A 148 11.72 6.92 10.15
N HIS A 149 11.25 7.23 8.93
CA HIS A 149 10.40 6.35 8.12
C HIS A 149 11.13 5.80 6.90
N ILE A 150 12.42 6.08 6.75
CA ILE A 150 13.18 5.80 5.54
C ILE A 150 14.37 4.92 5.89
N VAL A 151 14.50 3.80 5.17
CA VAL A 151 15.54 2.80 5.40
C VAL A 151 16.43 2.72 4.15
N PRO A 152 17.77 2.83 4.30
CA PRO A 152 18.69 2.55 3.21
C PRO A 152 18.61 1.09 2.77
N GLY A 153 18.47 0.85 1.47
CA GLY A 153 18.27 -0.47 0.88
C GLY A 153 16.91 -0.63 0.21
N ARG A 154 16.78 -1.64 -0.65
CA ARG A 154 15.51 -2.02 -1.27
C ARG A 154 14.96 -3.27 -0.59
N PHE A 155 13.88 -3.10 0.17
CA PHE A 155 13.19 -4.19 0.87
C PHE A 155 11.81 -4.38 0.26
N TYR A 156 11.58 -5.56 -0.32
CA TYR A 156 10.25 -5.98 -0.75
C TYR A 156 9.52 -6.69 0.39
N LEU A 157 8.22 -6.91 0.24
CA LEU A 157 7.40 -7.59 1.25
C LEU A 157 7.95 -8.98 1.66
N LYS A 158 8.62 -9.68 0.73
CA LYS A 158 9.27 -10.98 1.00
C LYS A 158 10.52 -10.87 1.90
N ASP A 159 11.17 -9.71 1.91
CA ASP A 159 12.38 -9.44 2.68
C ASP A 159 12.04 -9.01 4.12
N LEU A 160 10.85 -8.42 4.31
CA LEU A 160 10.31 -7.96 5.60
C LEU A 160 9.81 -9.15 6.44
N LYS A 161 10.74 -9.87 7.06
CA LYS A 161 10.47 -11.01 7.95
C LYS A 161 10.21 -10.55 9.39
N SER A 162 9.39 -11.31 10.11
CA SER A 162 9.14 -11.05 11.54
C SER A 162 10.45 -11.09 12.33
N GLY A 163 10.64 -10.13 13.25
CA GLY A 163 11.85 -9.97 14.05
C GLY A 163 12.97 -9.18 13.38
N LEU A 164 12.82 -8.79 12.11
CA LEU A 164 13.80 -7.95 11.41
C LEU A 164 13.83 -6.54 12.02
N GLN A 165 15.04 -6.03 12.29
CA GLN A 165 15.29 -4.66 12.70
C GLN A 165 15.93 -3.89 11.55
N LEU A 166 15.35 -2.75 11.19
CA LEU A 166 15.81 -1.89 10.11
C LEU A 166 16.32 -0.58 10.68
N ASN A 167 17.54 -0.19 10.30
CA ASN A 167 18.11 1.11 10.65
C ASN A 167 17.53 2.17 9.73
N THR A 168 17.00 3.25 10.31
CA THR A 168 16.43 4.36 9.54
C THR A 168 17.50 5.39 9.20
N LEU A 169 17.14 6.42 8.41
CA LEU A 169 18.01 7.58 8.19
C LEU A 169 18.18 8.42 9.47
N ASP A 170 17.26 8.32 10.43
CA ASP A 170 17.48 8.85 11.78
C ASP A 170 18.26 7.82 12.62
N PRO A 171 19.50 8.12 13.05
CA PRO A 171 20.32 7.19 13.83
C PRO A 171 19.71 6.83 15.20
N LYS A 172 18.75 7.61 15.71
CA LYS A 172 18.07 7.36 16.99
C LYS A 172 16.87 6.43 16.85
N ARG A 173 16.44 6.11 15.62
CA ARG A 173 15.23 5.34 15.36
C ARG A 173 15.52 4.07 14.56
N LYS A 174 14.91 2.97 15.01
CA LYS A 174 14.84 1.68 14.30
C LYS A 174 13.39 1.31 14.03
N LEU A 175 13.15 0.63 12.91
CA LEU A 175 11.87 -0.01 12.63
C LEU A 175 11.96 -1.49 12.95
N TYR A 176 10.92 -2.01 13.61
CA TYR A 176 10.80 -3.41 13.98
C TYR A 176 9.69 -4.04 13.14
N VAL A 177 10.05 -5.06 12.37
CA VAL A 177 9.11 -5.73 11.48
C VAL A 177 8.46 -6.88 12.23
N THR A 178 7.14 -6.90 12.22
CA THR A 178 6.34 -8.06 12.63
C THR A 178 5.53 -8.50 11.42
N ARG A 179 5.59 -9.79 11.09
CA ARG A 179 4.78 -10.38 10.03
C ARG A 179 3.88 -11.43 10.63
N GLU A 180 2.59 -11.16 10.55
CA GLU A 180 1.56 -12.10 11.00
C GLU A 180 1.09 -12.95 9.82
N HIS A 181 1.00 -14.26 10.03
CA HIS A 181 0.39 -15.18 9.09
C HIS A 181 -1.14 -15.18 9.31
N TYR A 182 -1.81 -14.08 8.99
CA TYR A 182 -3.28 -14.06 8.95
C TYR A 182 -3.74 -13.94 7.50
N GLY A 183 -4.32 -15.04 6.98
CA GLY A 183 -5.01 -15.14 5.69
C GLY A 183 -4.17 -15.82 4.62
#